data_AF-A0A946GUY1-F1
#
_entry.id   AF-A0A946GUY1-F1
#
_cell.length_a   1.000
_cell.length_b   1.000
_cell.length_c   1.000
_cell.angle_alpha   90.00
_cell.angle_beta   90.00
_cell.angle_gamma   90.00
#
_symmetry.space_group_name_H-M   'P 1'
#
loop_
_entity.id
_entity.type
_entity.pdbx_description
1 polymer ?
#
loop_
_entity_poly.entity_id
_entity_poly.type
_entity_poly.pdbx_seq_one_letter_code
_entity_poly.pdbx_strand_id
1 'polypeptide(L)' 'MERDCIDFDVVIVGAGPAGLSAAIALKQQAIQHNEEISVCILEKGSEVGAHILSGAI' A
#
# COMPACT_ATOMS: atom_id res chain seq x y z
N MET A 1 4.90 6.77 27.08
CA MET A 1 5.55 6.92 25.77
C MET A 1 4.46 7.38 24.82
N GLU A 2 4.61 8.57 24.26
CA GLU A 2 3.67 9.12 23.27
C GLU A 2 3.97 8.48 21.92
N ARG A 3 2.94 8.15 21.14
CA ARG A 3 3.12 7.52 19.81
C ARG A 3 2.90 8.59 18.76
N ASP A 4 3.81 8.69 17.80
CA ASP A 4 3.62 9.56 16.64
C ASP A 4 2.47 9.01 15.77
N CYS A 5 1.60 9.92 15.32
CA CYS A 5 0.46 9.63 14.45
C CYS A 5 0.60 10.40 13.14
N ILE A 6 0.32 9.73 12.02
CA ILE A 6 0.30 10.32 10.68
C ILE A 6 -1.01 9.88 10.02
N ASP A 7 -1.77 10.83 9.50
CA ASP A 7 -3.06 10.56 8.85
C ASP A 7 -2.91 10.20 7.38
N PHE A 8 -3.69 9.23 6.92
CA PHE A 8 -3.82 8.83 5.52
C PHE A 8 -5.29 8.48 5.24
N ASP A 9 -5.74 8.68 4.00
CA ASP A 9 -7.10 8.30 3.58
C ASP A 9 -7.24 6.77 3.55
N VAL A 10 -6.17 6.07 3.15
CA VAL A 10 -6.11 4.61 3.12
C VAL A 10 -4.75 4.12 3.63
N VAL A 11 -4.77 3.14 4.53
CA VAL A 11 -3.59 2.39 4.97
C VAL A 11 -3.74 0.92 4.57
N ILE A 12 -2.76 0.39 3.84
CA ILE A 12 -2.68 -1.01 3.42
C ILE A 12 -1.54 -1.68 4.17
N VAL A 13 -1.82 -2.82 4.82
CA VAL A 13 -0.81 -3.61 5.54
C VAL A 13 -0.40 -4.81 4.69
N GLY A 14 0.87 -4.83 4.28
CA GLY A 14 1.50 -5.82 3.42
C GLY A 14 1.68 -5.31 1.99
N ALA A 15 2.93 -5.30 1.50
CA ALA A 15 3.27 -4.95 0.12
C ALA A 15 3.42 -6.19 -0.77
N GLY A 16 2.53 -7.18 -0.59
CA GLY A 16 2.39 -8.32 -1.50
C GLY A 16 1.57 -7.95 -2.76
N PRO A 17 1.34 -8.91 -3.68
CA PRO A 17 0.60 -8.65 -4.91
C PRO A 17 -0.78 -8.02 -4.67
N ALA A 18 -1.55 -8.56 -3.72
CA ALA A 18 -2.88 -8.02 -3.39
C ALA A 18 -2.84 -6.57 -2.87
N GLY A 19 -1.91 -6.26 -1.96
CA GLY A 19 -1.78 -4.92 -1.37
C GLY A 19 -1.35 -3.88 -2.41
N LEU A 20 -0.37 -4.23 -3.25
CA LEU A 20 0.09 -3.36 -4.33
C LEU A 20 -0.99 -3.19 -5.41
N SER A 21 -1.69 -4.26 -5.80
CA SER A 21 -2.81 -4.16 -6.75
C SER A 21 -3.93 -3.27 -6.22
N ALA A 22 -4.29 -3.38 -4.93
CA ALA A 22 -5.28 -2.52 -4.31
C ALA A 22 -4.83 -1.04 -4.31
N ALA A 23 -3.59 -0.76 -3.93
CA ALA A 23 -3.04 0.61 -3.94
C ALA A 23 -3.05 1.23 -5.34
N ILE A 24 -2.64 0.45 -6.36
CA ILE A 24 -2.64 0.86 -7.76
C ILE A 24 -4.08 1.14 -8.22
N ALA A 25 -5.01 0.23 -7.96
CA ALA A 25 -6.40 0.40 -8.34
C ALA A 25 -7.04 1.65 -7.71
N LEU A 26 -6.81 1.88 -6.41
CA LEU A 26 -7.30 3.06 -5.70
C LEU A 26 -6.76 4.36 -6.31
N LYS A 27 -5.45 4.43 -6.59
CA LYS A 27 -4.86 5.61 -7.22
C LYS A 27 -5.37 5.83 -8.64
N GLN A 28 -5.56 4.78 -9.42
CA GLN A 28 -6.16 4.87 -10.75
C GLN A 28 -7.61 5.39 -10.70
N GLN A 29 -8.42 4.90 -9.75
CA GLN A 29 -9.78 5.39 -9.55
C GLN A 29 -9.80 6.86 -9.11
N ALA A 30 -8.90 7.26 -8.22
CA ALA A 30 -8.79 8.66 -7.79
C ALA A 30 -8.46 9.58 -8.99
N ILE A 31 -7.52 9.17 -9.86
CA ILE A 31 -7.20 9.91 -11.09
C ILE A 31 -8.44 10.03 -11.99
N GLN A 32 -9.21 8.95 -12.17
CA GLN A 32 -10.42 8.95 -13.01
C GLN A 32 -11.52 9.89 -12.49
N HIS A 33 -11.63 10.03 -11.16
CA HIS A 33 -12.59 10.94 -10.52
C HIS A 33 -12.02 12.33 -10.24
N ASN A 34 -10.78 12.59 -10.67
CA ASN A 34 -10.07 13.85 -10.44
C ASN A 34 -9.98 14.20 -8.93
N GLU A 35 -9.76 13.17 -8.11
CA GLU A 35 -9.58 13.23 -6.67
C GLU A 35 -8.11 12.98 -6.30
N GLU A 36 -7.68 13.56 -5.19
CA GLU A 36 -6.38 13.29 -4.59
C GLU A 36 -6.58 12.54 -3.28
N ILE A 37 -6.07 11.31 -3.20
CA ILE A 37 -6.09 10.48 -1.99
C ILE A 37 -4.67 10.12 -1.57
N SER A 38 -4.41 10.10 -0.28
CA SER A 38 -3.17 9.62 0.33
C SER A 38 -3.29 8.13 0.65
N VAL A 39 -2.35 7.33 0.13
CA VAL A 39 -2.32 5.87 0.32
C VAL A 39 -0.98 5.48 0.92
N CYS A 40 -0.99 4.93 2.13
CA CYS A 40 0.19 4.37 2.79
C CYS A 40 0.21 2.84 2.66
N ILE A 41 1.36 2.27 2.33
CA ILE A 41 1.56 0.82 2.33
C ILE A 41 2.65 0.52 3.36
N LEU A 42 2.33 -0.34 4.33
CA LEU A 42 3.25 -0.79 5.35
C LEU A 42 3.70 -2.21 5.05
N GLU A 43 5.01 -2.42 4.92
CA GLU A 43 5.61 -3.75 4.72
C GLU A 43 6.61 -4.03 5.85
N LYS A 44 6.64 -5.29 6.31
CA LYS A 44 7.59 -5.74 7.33
C LYS A 44 9.01 -5.86 6.77
N GLY A 45 9.14 -6.18 5.48
CA GLY A 45 10.40 -6.29 4.76
C GLY A 45 11.20 -4.98 4.78
N SER A 46 12.53 -5.10 4.77
CA SER A 46 13.43 -3.96 4.56
C SER A 46 13.21 -3.30 3.19
N GLU A 47 12.62 -4.04 2.27
CA GLU A 47 12.22 -3.62 0.94
C GLU A 47 10.94 -4.36 0.53
N VAL A 48 10.21 -3.78 -0.42
CA VAL A 48 9.05 -4.43 -1.03
C VAL A 48 9.51 -5.74 -1.69
N GLY A 49 8.86 -6.85 -1.35
CA GLY A 49 9.19 -8.16 -1.91
C GLY A 49 10.15 -9.02 -1.07
N ALA A 50 10.83 -8.47 -0.06
CA ALA A 50 11.79 -9.22 0.76
C ALA A 50 11.19 -10.47 1.45
N HIS A 51 9.88 -10.49 1.69
CA HIS A 51 9.16 -11.62 2.27
C HIS A 51 8.23 -12.34 1.28
N ILE A 52 8.24 -11.98 0.00
CA ILE A 52 7.47 -12.69 -1.00
C ILE A 52 8.21 -13.98 -1.33
N LEU A 53 7.64 -15.10 -0.91
CA LEU A 53 7.99 -16.42 -1.42
C LEU A 53 6.93 -16.82 -2.45
N SER A 54 7.35 -17.07 -3.68
CA SER A 54 6.45 -17.45 -4.75
C SER A 54 7.03 -18.62 -5.54
N GLY A 55 6.16 -19.58 -5.88
CA GLY A 55 6.49 -20.62 -6.86
C GLY A 55 6.29 -20.15 -8.30
N ALA A 56 5.99 -18.86 -8.52
CA ALA A 56 5.51 -18.24 -9.76
C ALA A 56 5.93 -18.98 -11.05
N ILE A 57 4.97 -19.76 -11.55
CA ILE A 57 4.79 -20.20 -12.94
C ILE A 57 3.68 -19.38 -13.58
#